data_AF-A0A164S913-F1
#
_entry.id   AF-A0A164S913-F1
#
_cell.length_a   1.000
_cell.length_b   1.000
_cell.length_c   1.000
_cell.angle_alpha   90.00
_cell.angle_beta   90.00
_cell.angle_gamma   90.00
#
_symmetry.space_group_name_H-M   'P 1'
#
loop_
_entity.id
_entity.type
_entity.pdbx_description
1 polymer ?
#
loop_
_entity_poly.entity_id
_entity_poly.type
_entity_poly.pdbx_seq_one_letter_code
_entity_poly.pdbx_strand_id
1 'polypeptide(L)' 'MAAKVGDIEFDRRQIIGWGPNGTVVLRGRLNGAQQPVAVKRYLTKQLKWNASEFELYRKEDHHNILRLYDVTSDQSGFT' A
#
# COMPACT_ATOMS: atom_id res chain seq x y z
N MET A 1 -16.27 1.84 -4.21
CA MET A 1 -16.68 0.80 -3.25
C MET A 1 -15.53 0.72 -2.26
N ALA A 2 -15.81 1.09 -1.01
CA ALA A 2 -14.81 1.11 0.05
C ALA A 2 -14.34 -0.32 0.34
N ALA A 3 -13.04 -0.49 0.50
CA ALA A 3 -12.39 -1.73 0.91
C ALA A 3 -11.52 -1.44 2.13
N LYS A 4 -11.38 -2.46 3.00
CA LYS A 4 -10.52 -2.42 4.18
C LYS A 4 -9.68 -3.68 4.22
N VAL A 5 -8.38 -3.53 4.44
CA VAL A 5 -7.43 -4.64 4.64
C VAL A 5 -6.56 -4.27 5.84
N GLY A 6 -6.63 -5.05 6.91
CA GLY A 6 -6.09 -4.63 8.22
C GLY A 6 -6.68 -3.28 8.63
N ASP A 7 -5.81 -2.33 8.96
CA ASP A 7 -6.19 -0.96 9.35
C ASP A 7 -6.20 0.04 8.19
N ILE A 8 -5.97 -0.43 6.96
CA ILE A 8 -5.94 0.41 5.75
C ILE A 8 -7.32 0.41 5.10
N GLU A 9 -7.89 1.61 4.95
CA GLU A 9 -9.18 1.85 4.31
C GLU A 9 -8.99 2.66 3.01
N PHE A 10 -9.62 2.24 1.92
CA PHE A 10 -9.49 2.94 0.63
C PHE A 10 -10.72 2.72 -0.27
N ASP A 11 -10.99 3.65 -1.19
CA ASP A 11 -11.95 3.41 -2.27
C ASP A 11 -11.22 3.01 -3.55
N ARG A 12 -11.57 1.84 -4.10
CA ARG A 12 -11.03 1.31 -5.36
C ARG A 12 -11.22 2.25 -6.56
N ARG A 13 -12.11 3.24 -6.47
CA ARG A 13 -12.36 4.25 -7.50
C ARG A 13 -11.50 5.50 -7.36
N GLN A 14 -10.88 5.72 -6.19
CA GLN A 14 -10.02 6.88 -5.94
C GLN A 14 -8.57 6.56 -6.32
N ILE A 15 -8.35 6.35 -7.61
CA ILE A 15 -7.03 6.06 -8.19
C ILE A 15 -6.23 7.36 -8.28
N ILE A 16 -5.02 7.33 -7.72
CA ILE A 16 -4.00 8.38 -7.86
C ILE A 16 -3.17 8.14 -9.12
N GLY A 17 -2.82 6.87 -9.38
CA GLY A 17 -2.02 6.52 -10.55
C GLY A 17 -1.80 5.03 -10.71
N TRP A 18 -1.16 4.68 -11.82
CA TRP A 18 -0.85 3.31 -12.20
C TRP A 18 0.66 3.10 -12.26
N GLY A 19 1.10 1.93 -11.84
CA GLY A 19 2.46 1.45 -12.01
C GLY A 19 2.51 0.24 -12.95
N PRO A 20 3.73 -0.24 -13.27
CA PRO A 20 3.90 -1.43 -14.08
C PRO A 20 3.25 -2.67 -13.46
N ASN A 21 2.99 -3.69 -14.28
CA ASN A 21 2.50 -5.00 -13.87
C ASN A 21 1.15 -4.98 -13.11
N GLY A 22 0.31 -3.96 -13.34
CA GLY A 22 -1.00 -3.83 -12.72
C GLY A 22 -0.97 -3.26 -11.29
N THR A 23 0.17 -2.72 -10.86
CA THR A 23 0.27 -1.95 -9.61
C THR A 23 -0.61 -0.70 -9.72
N VAL A 24 -1.36 -0.42 -8.67
CA VAL A 24 -2.21 0.77 -8.61
C VAL A 24 -1.97 1.50 -7.30
N VAL A 25 -1.95 2.82 -7.36
CA VAL A 25 -1.86 3.69 -6.20
C VAL A 25 -3.23 4.34 -5.99
N LEU A 26 -3.79 4.16 -4.80
CA LEU A 26 -5.12 4.60 -4.41
C LEU A 26 -5.02 5.61 -3.27
N ARG A 27 -6.02 6.48 -3.14
CA ARG A 27 -6.17 7.30 -1.94
C ARG A 27 -6.83 6.48 -0.84
N GLY A 28 -6.28 6.56 0.37
CA GLY A 28 -6.80 5.86 1.53
C GLY A 28 -6.58 6.59 2.86
N ARG A 29 -6.87 5.86 3.93
CA ARG A 29 -6.69 6.25 5.34
C ARG A 29 -6.10 5.07 6.09
N LEU A 30 -5.34 5.36 7.13
CA LEU A 30 -4.77 4.38 8.06
C LEU A 30 -5.35 4.65 9.44
N ASN A 31 -5.82 3.60 10.15
CA ASN A 31 -6.36 3.72 11.51
C ASN A 31 -7.49 4.76 11.67
N GLY A 32 -8.31 4.97 10.65
CA GLY A 32 -9.36 6.00 10.66
C GLY A 32 -8.85 7.45 10.76
N ALA A 33 -7.54 7.68 10.59
CA ALA A 33 -6.95 9.00 10.70
C ALA A 33 -7.47 9.97 9.62
N GLN A 34 -7.51 11.26 9.96
CA GLN A 34 -7.90 12.33 9.03
C GLN A 34 -6.87 12.55 7.93
N GLN A 35 -5.58 12.35 8.23
CA GLN A 35 -4.52 12.51 7.25
C GLN A 35 -4.61 11.41 6.18
N PRO A 36 -4.76 11.77 4.89
CA PRO A 36 -4.84 10.79 3.82
C PRO A 36 -3.48 10.13 3.59
N VAL A 37 -3.50 8.86 3.20
CA VAL A 37 -2.31 8.10 2.78
C VAL A 37 -2.47 7.63 1.33
N ALA A 38 -1.34 7.37 0.68
CA ALA A 38 -1.31 6.67 -0.59
C ALA A 38 -1.20 5.15 -0.33
N VAL A 39 -2.12 4.37 -0.90
CA VAL A 39 -2.15 2.91 -0.79
C VAL A 39 -1.64 2.32 -2.10
N LYS A 40 -0.40 1.82 -2.08
CA LYS A 40 0.21 1.13 -3.23
C LYS A 40 -0.17 -0.35 -3.17
N ARG A 41 -1.07 -0.79 -4.05
CA ARG A 41 -1.56 -2.17 -4.12
C ARG A 41 -0.75 -2.98 -5.14
N TYR A 42 -0.17 -4.06 -4.67
CA TYR A 42 0.57 -5.03 -5.49
C TYR A 42 -0.30 -6.24 -5.80
N LEU A 43 -0.11 -6.84 -6.98
CA LEU A 43 -0.61 -8.18 -7.27
C LEU A 43 0.34 -9.21 -6.63
N THR A 44 -0.20 -10.34 -6.16
CA THR A 44 0.51 -11.36 -5.36
C THR A 44 1.86 -11.81 -5.94
N LYS A 45 2.01 -11.90 -7.27
CA LYS A 45 3.29 -12.25 -7.91
C LYS A 45 4.42 -11.23 -7.67
N GLN A 46 4.08 -9.97 -7.39
CA GLN A 46 5.05 -8.89 -7.18
C GLN A 46 5.53 -8.77 -5.72
N LEU A 47 4.75 -9.25 -4.74
CA LEU A 47 5.13 -9.15 -3.33
C LEU A 47 6.48 -9.83 -3.04
N LYS A 48 6.78 -10.94 -3.73
CA LYS A 48 8.10 -11.62 -3.62
C LYS A 48 9.27 -10.75 -4.12
N TRP A 49 9.02 -9.84 -5.06
CA TRP A 49 10.04 -8.95 -5.64
C TRP A 49 10.24 -7.71 -4.76
N ASN A 50 9.21 -7.32 -4.02
CA ASN A 50 9.18 -6.08 -3.25
C ASN A 50 9.49 -6.26 -1.77
N ALA A 51 9.71 -7.49 -1.29
CA ALA A 51 10.18 -7.73 0.08
C ALA A 51 11.44 -6.90 0.42
N SER A 52 12.34 -6.74 -0.54
CA SER A 52 13.52 -5.88 -0.41
C SER A 52 13.19 -4.38 -0.39
N GLU A 53 12.14 -3.92 -1.08
CA GLU A 53 11.68 -2.51 -1.08
C GLU A 53 11.22 -2.11 0.31
N PHE A 54 10.43 -2.96 0.99
CA PHE A 54 9.90 -2.66 2.33
C PHE A 54 10.99 -2.61 3.40
N GLU A 55 11.96 -3.51 3.32
CA GLU A 55 13.10 -3.53 4.26
C GLU A 55 14.02 -2.31 4.10
N LEU A 56 14.09 -1.72 2.91
CA LEU A 56 14.79 -0.44 2.70
C LEU A 56 14.02 0.70 3.37
N TYR A 57 12.73 0.87 3.08
CA TYR A 57 11.94 1.96 3.66
C TYR A 57 11.82 1.88 5.20
N ARG A 58 11.85 0.68 5.79
CA ARG A 58 11.81 0.52 7.25
C ARG A 58 13.07 1.03 7.96
N LYS A 59 14.21 1.09 7.26
CA LYS A 59 15.50 1.48 7.84
C LYS A 59 15.78 2.98 7.70
N GLU A 60 15.01 3.67 6.87
CA GLU A 60 15.23 5.06 6.52
C GLU A 60 14.19 5.96 7.20
N ASP A 61 14.63 6.81 8.13
CA ASP A 61 13.81 7.88 8.72
C ASP A 61 14.45 9.24 8.42
N HIS A 62 14.20 9.75 7.21
CA HIS A 62 14.72 11.03 6.73
C HIS A 62 13.60 11.86 6.13
N HIS A 63 13.60 13.18 6.39
CA HIS A 63 12.52 14.09 5.98
C HIS A 63 12.34 14.22 4.46
N ASN A 64 13.34 13.85 3.65
CA ASN A 64 13.23 13.80 2.18
C ASN A 64 12.90 12.40 1.62
N ILE A 65 12.72 11.39 2.47
CA ILE A 65 12.37 10.02 2.07
C ILE A 65 10.90 9.78 2.41
N LEU A 66 10.19 9.10 1.52
CA LEU A 66 8.80 8.73 1.76
C LEU A 66 8.70 7.81 2.97
N ARG A 67 7.85 8.16 3.94
CA ARG A 67 7.57 7.31 5.09
C ARG A 67 6.64 6.16 4.71
N LEU A 68 7.09 4.93 4.95
CA LEU A 68 6.26 3.73 4.92
C LEU A 68 5.54 3.60 6.27
N TYR A 69 4.22 3.71 6.28
CA TYR A 69 3.43 3.61 7.51
C TYR A 69 3.07 2.16 7.86
N ASP A 70 2.62 1.38 6.88
CA ASP A 70 2.18 0.01 7.10
C ASP A 70 2.27 -0.82 5.81
N VAL A 71 2.38 -2.14 5.96
CA VAL A 71 2.33 -3.14 4.89
C VAL A 71 1.42 -4.26 5.35
N THR A 72 0.34 -4.46 4.62
CA THR A 72 -0.64 -5.52 4.90
C THR A 72 -0.97 -6.29 3.63
N SER A 73 -1.43 -7.52 3.81
CA SER A 73 -1.94 -8.39 2.74
C SER A 73 -3.28 -8.94 3.17
N ASP A 74 -4.22 -9.04 2.23
CA ASP A 74 -5.39 -9.87 2.46
C ASP A 74 -4.91 -11.33 2.57
N GLN A 75 -5.28 -12.02 3.65
CA GLN A 75 -5.00 -13.46 3.82
C GLN A 75 -5.80 -14.33 2.83
N SER A 76 -6.35 -13.74 1.77
CA SER A 76 -6.91 -14.44 0.62
C SER A 76 -5.76 -15.10 -0.13
N GLY A 77 -5.24 -16.19 0.42
CA GLY A 77 -4.46 -17.14 -0.34
C GLY A 77 -5.26 -17.46 -1.60
N PHE A 78 -4.72 -17.12 -2.76
CA PHE A 78 -5.25 -17.69 -3.99
C PHE A 78 -4.90 -19.18 -3.97
N THR A 79 -5.93 -20.03 -3.83
CA THR A 79 -6.02 -21.22 -4.68
C THR A 79 -5.99 -20.83 -6.15
#